data_AF-A0AAW5R5C5-F1
#
_entry.id   AF-A0AAW5R5C5-F1
#
_cell.length_a   1.000
_cell.length_b   1.000
_cell.length_c   1.000
_cell.angle_alpha   90.00
_cell.angle_beta   90.00
_cell.angle_gamma   90.00
#
_symmetry.space_group_name_H-M   'P 1'
#
loop_
_entity.id
_entity.type
_entity.pdbx_description
1 polymer ?
#
loop_
_entity_poly.entity_id
_entity_poly.type
_entity_poly.pdbx_seq_one_letter_code
_entity_poly.pdbx_strand_id
1 'polypeptide(L)'
;MIKAKLWSVNIPEEPDSAPILHPVPSQKIGKQLVHRLKKEALKQFPTVGQSIADAVTLEEWNGTEAEHAEYLKSNLKWWLHTTFLENGNA
;
A
#
# COMPACT_ATOMS: atom_id res chain seq x y z
N MET A 1 10.34 13.02 24.24
CA MET A 1 9.06 12.62 23.62
C MET A 1 9.36 11.53 22.60
N ILE A 2 8.73 10.37 22.68
CA ILE A 2 8.85 9.35 21.63
C ILE A 2 7.97 9.83 20.48
N LYS A 3 8.59 10.22 19.35
CA LYS A 3 7.85 10.57 18.14
C LYS A 3 7.12 9.31 17.66
N ALA A 4 5.81 9.36 17.53
CA ALA A 4 5.05 8.22 17.04
C ALA A 4 5.48 7.90 15.61
N LYS A 5 5.78 6.64 15.32
CA LYS A 5 6.11 6.20 13.96
C LYS A 5 4.89 6.37 13.06
N LEU A 6 5.09 7.00 11.92
CA LEU A 6 4.12 7.09 10.84
C LEU A 6 4.34 5.94 9.86
N TRP A 7 3.29 5.52 9.17
CA TRP A 7 3.29 4.30 8.37
C TRP A 7 2.81 4.59 6.95
N SER A 8 3.38 3.87 6.00
CA SER A 8 3.00 3.86 4.59
C SER A 8 3.06 2.45 4.03
N VAL A 9 2.35 2.21 2.94
CA VAL A 9 2.46 0.96 2.18
C VAL A 9 3.14 1.29 0.85
N ASN A 10 4.20 0.56 0.53
CA ASN A 10 4.82 0.61 -0.78
C ASN A 10 3.96 -0.18 -1.77
N ILE A 11 3.54 0.46 -2.85
CA ILE A 11 2.85 -0.17 -3.97
C ILE A 11 3.51 0.38 -5.24
N PRO A 12 4.59 -0.24 -5.73
CA PRO A 12 5.28 0.26 -6.91
C PRO A 12 4.45 0.00 -8.18
N GLU A 13 4.72 0.77 -9.24
CA GLU A 13 4.07 0.58 -10.55
C GLU A 13 4.36 -0.79 -11.15
N GLU A 14 5.61 -1.25 -11.02
CA GLU A 14 6.09 -2.57 -11.40
C GLU A 14 6.95 -3.16 -10.26
N PRO A 15 7.15 -4.48 -10.18
CA PRO A 15 7.90 -5.10 -9.08
C PRO A 15 9.31 -4.54 -8.87
N ASP A 16 9.98 -4.12 -9.94
CA ASP A 16 11.35 -3.60 -9.93
C ASP A 16 11.42 -2.06 -9.99
N SER A 17 10.28 -1.38 -9.97
CA SER A 17 10.20 0.10 -10.00
C SER A 17 10.59 0.72 -8.67
N ALA A 18 10.87 2.03 -8.70
CA ALA A 18 11.13 2.81 -7.51
C ALA A 18 9.94 2.72 -6.52
N PRO A 19 10.19 2.68 -5.19
CA PRO A 19 9.13 2.61 -4.20
C PRO A 19 8.18 3.81 -4.29
N ILE A 20 6.88 3.53 -4.18
CA ILE A 20 5.83 4.55 -4.07
C ILE A 20 5.13 4.35 -2.74
N LEU A 21 5.42 5.25 -1.80
CA LEU A 21 4.91 5.17 -0.44
C LEU A 21 3.56 5.86 -0.32
N HIS A 22 2.54 5.09 0.01
CA HIS A 22 1.19 5.59 0.26
C HIS A 22 0.90 5.61 1.76
N PRO A 23 0.75 6.80 2.39
CA PRO A 23 0.42 6.95 3.80
C PRO A 23 -0.80 6.15 4.26
N VAL A 24 -0.70 5.49 5.41
CA VAL A 24 -1.81 4.83 6.10
C VAL A 24 -1.95 5.35 7.54
N PRO A 25 -3.17 5.39 8.10
CA PRO A 25 -3.41 5.98 9.43
C PRO A 25 -2.87 5.15 10.59
N SER A 26 -2.53 3.87 10.38
CA SER A 26 -1.91 3.04 11.41
C SER A 26 -1.18 1.83 10.82
N GLN A 27 -0.24 1.28 11.59
CA GLN A 27 0.45 0.03 11.25
C GLN A 27 -0.55 -1.13 11.04
N LYS A 28 -1.61 -1.21 11.85
CA LYS A 28 -2.62 -2.27 11.76
C LYS A 28 -3.32 -2.25 10.40
N ILE A 29 -3.73 -1.06 9.94
CA ILE A 29 -4.37 -0.89 8.64
C ILE A 29 -3.38 -1.23 7.51
N GLY A 30 -2.13 -0.78 7.62
CA GLY A 30 -1.08 -1.13 6.67
C GLY A 30 -0.84 -2.65 6.54
N LYS A 31 -0.73 -3.37 7.66
CA LYS A 31 -0.58 -4.84 7.67
C LYS A 31 -1.77 -5.55 6.99
N GLN A 32 -2.99 -5.10 7.30
CA GLN A 32 -4.20 -5.65 6.69
C GLN A 32 -4.24 -5.40 5.17
N LEU A 33 -3.87 -4.19 4.75
CA LEU A 33 -3.80 -3.82 3.34
C LEU A 33 -2.78 -4.65 2.57
N VAL A 34 -1.53 -4.70 3.04
CA VAL A 34 -0.45 -5.47 2.41
C VAL A 34 -0.86 -6.94 2.27
N HIS A 35 -1.38 -7.55 3.33
CA HIS A 35 -1.83 -8.94 3.30
C HIS A 35 -2.92 -9.17 2.26
N ARG A 36 -3.88 -8.24 2.16
CA ARG A 36 -4.95 -8.31 1.15
C ARG A 36 -4.38 -8.20 -0.27
N LEU A 37 -3.60 -7.15 -0.55
CA LEU A 37 -3.04 -6.91 -1.88
C LEU A 37 -2.13 -8.05 -2.34
N LYS A 38 -1.31 -8.63 -1.46
CA LYS A 38 -0.50 -9.81 -1.80
C LYS A 38 -1.38 -10.99 -2.26
N LYS A 39 -2.47 -11.27 -1.54
CA LYS A 39 -3.41 -12.33 -1.93
C LYS A 39 -4.10 -12.04 -3.26
N GLU A 40 -4.49 -10.79 -3.47
CA GLU A 40 -5.12 -10.36 -4.72
C GLU A 40 -4.14 -10.47 -5.90
N ALA A 41 -2.88 -10.08 -5.73
CA ALA A 41 -1.86 -10.19 -6.77
C ALA A 41 -1.63 -11.64 -7.20
N LEU A 42 -1.50 -12.57 -6.23
CA LEU A 42 -1.37 -14.00 -6.51
C LEU A 42 -2.59 -14.58 -7.23
N LYS A 43 -3.78 -14.02 -6.99
CA LYS A 43 -5.02 -14.45 -7.63
C LYS A 43 -5.18 -13.87 -9.04
N GLN A 44 -4.87 -12.59 -9.23
CA GLN A 44 -5.12 -11.86 -10.47
C GLN A 44 -4.04 -12.13 -11.53
N PHE A 45 -2.79 -12.34 -11.12
CA PHE A 45 -1.64 -12.40 -12.03
C PHE A 45 -0.94 -13.77 -11.96
N PRO A 46 -1.31 -14.74 -12.82
CA PRO A 46 -0.79 -16.12 -12.73
C PRO A 46 0.73 -16.24 -12.90
N THR A 47 1.32 -15.38 -13.74
CA THR A 47 2.74 -15.47 -14.10
C THR A 47 3.62 -14.58 -13.23
N VAL A 48 3.13 -13.39 -12.85
CA VAL A 48 3.93 -12.34 -12.18
C VAL A 48 3.40 -11.97 -10.80
N GLY A 49 2.32 -12.62 -10.33
CA GLY A 49 1.66 -12.28 -9.07
C GLY A 49 2.54 -12.44 -7.85
N GLN A 50 3.48 -13.40 -7.86
CA GLN A 50 4.46 -13.55 -6.79
C GLN A 50 5.41 -12.34 -6.74
N SER A 51 5.95 -11.90 -7.87
CA SER A 51 6.82 -10.72 -7.94
C SER A 51 6.10 -9.46 -7.46
N ILE A 52 4.83 -9.28 -7.87
CA ILE A 52 3.99 -8.16 -7.41
C ILE A 52 3.74 -8.26 -5.89
N ALA A 53 3.38 -9.44 -5.39
CA ALA A 53 3.14 -9.65 -3.97
C ALA A 53 4.39 -9.38 -3.13
N ASP A 54 5.58 -9.74 -3.61
CA ASP A 54 6.82 -9.51 -2.89
C ASP A 54 7.20 -8.03 -2.86
N ALA A 55 6.89 -7.27 -3.92
CA ALA A 55 7.14 -5.85 -4.02
C ALA A 55 6.23 -4.97 -3.13
N VAL A 56 5.04 -5.46 -2.75
CA VAL A 56 4.15 -4.73 -1.83
C VAL A 56 4.60 -4.90 -0.38
N THR A 57 5.02 -3.81 0.27
CA THR A 57 5.61 -3.82 1.63
C THR A 57 4.97 -2.78 2.56
N LEU A 58 5.02 -3.04 3.87
CA LEU A 58 4.68 -2.05 4.89
C LEU A 58 5.96 -1.37 5.34
N GLU A 59 5.99 -0.04 5.30
CA GLU A 59 7.19 0.74 5.57
C GLU A 59 6.92 1.87 6.58
N GLU A 60 7.98 2.31 7.23
CA GLU A 60 7.94 3.55 8.01
C GLU A 60 7.90 4.73 7.04
N TRP A 61 7.02 5.70 7.31
CA TRP A 61 6.93 6.89 6.50
C TRP A 61 8.20 7.74 6.68
N ASN A 62 8.85 8.07 5.57
CA ASN A 62 10.11 8.82 5.54
C ASN A 62 9.94 10.32 5.26
N GLY A 63 8.72 10.78 4.95
CA GLY A 63 8.39 12.20 4.80
C GLY A 63 8.01 12.88 6.12
N THR A 64 7.45 14.08 6.01
CA THR A 64 6.99 14.87 7.16
C THR A 64 5.61 14.43 7.66
N GLU A 65 5.29 14.77 8.91
CA GLU A 65 3.96 14.55 9.48
C GLU A 65 2.87 15.35 8.76
N ALA A 66 3.21 16.54 8.26
CA ALA A 66 2.28 17.38 7.50
C ALA A 66 1.91 16.73 6.15
N GLU A 67 2.88 16.21 5.41
CA GLU A 67 2.62 15.49 4.15
C GLU A 67 1.80 14.22 4.38
N HIS A 68 2.11 13.47 5.44
CA HIS A 68 1.34 12.28 5.82
C HIS A 68 -0.13 12.62 6.10
N ALA A 69 -0.36 13.65 6.93
CA ALA A 69 -1.68 14.10 7.29
C ALA A 69 -2.46 14.66 6.09
N GLU A 70 -1.80 15.43 5.22
CA GLU A 70 -2.43 15.99 4.02
C GLU A 70 -2.83 14.89 3.05
N TYR A 71 -1.95 13.92 2.78
CA TYR A 71 -2.28 12.78 1.94
C TYR A 71 -3.52 12.03 2.45
N LEU A 72 -3.58 11.76 3.76
CA LEU A 72 -4.72 11.06 4.36
C LEU A 72 -6.03 11.85 4.29
N LYS A 73 -5.96 13.19 4.31
CA LYS A 73 -7.13 14.08 4.13
C LYS A 73 -7.60 14.09 2.68
N SER A 74 -6.69 14.17 1.72
CA SER A 74 -7.03 14.20 0.29
C SER A 74 -7.45 12.83 -0.24
N ASN A 75 -6.97 11.74 0.37
CA ASN A 75 -7.19 10.36 -0.08
C ASN A 75 -7.92 9.55 1.00
N LEU A 76 -9.12 10.00 1.38
CA LEU A 76 -9.88 9.39 2.45
C LEU A 76 -10.12 7.89 2.19
N LYS A 77 -9.67 7.05 3.12
CA LYS A 77 -9.91 5.60 3.11
C LYS A 77 -9.46 4.90 1.81
N TRP A 78 -8.46 5.45 1.10
CA TRP A 78 -7.95 4.88 -0.16
C TRP A 78 -7.60 3.39 -0.04
N TRP A 79 -7.08 2.97 1.13
CA TRP A 79 -6.74 1.58 1.43
C TRP A 79 -7.93 0.61 1.42
N LEU A 80 -9.17 1.09 1.43
CA LEU A 80 -10.36 0.26 1.24
C LEU A 80 -10.68 0.04 -0.25
N HIS A 81 -10.20 0.91 -1.12
CA HIS A 81 -10.57 0.97 -2.54
C HIS A 81 -9.45 0.47 -3.46
N THR A 82 -8.18 0.60 -3.06
CA THR A 82 -7.05 0.03 -3.81
C THR A 82 -7.14 -1.49 -3.81
N THR A 83 -7.19 -2.08 -5.00
CA THR A 83 -7.28 -3.52 -5.21
C THR A 83 -6.60 -3.90 -6.51
N PHE A 84 -6.08 -5.13 -6.58
CA PHE A 84 -5.64 -5.73 -7.85
C PHE A 84 -6.75 -6.50 -8.56
N LEU A 85 -7.91 -6.70 -7.92
CA LEU A 85 -9.03 -7.38 -8.54
C LEU A 85 -9.74 -6.38 -9.47
N GLU A 86 -9.82 -6.69 -10.76
CA GLU A 86 -10.71 -5.95 -11.64
C GLU A 86 -12.16 -6.13 -11.16
N ASN A 87 -12.90 -5.04 -10.99
CA ASN A 87 -14.36 -5.12 -10.90
C ASN A 87 -14.82 -5.71 -12.23
N GLY A 88 -15.20 -6.98 -12.24
CA GLY A 88 -15.56 -7.72 -13.45
C GLY A 88 -16.56 -6.96 -14.30
N ASN A 89 -16.07 -6.32 -15.35
CA ASN A 89 -16.79 -5.87 -16.53
C ASN A 89 -15.80 -6.05 -17.69
N ALA A 90 -15.57 -7.32 -18.02
CA ALA A 90 -15.12 -7.74 -19.34
C ALA A 90 -16.33 -7.76 -20.28
#